data_AF-A0A956FLB1-F1
#
_entry.id   AF-A0A956FLB1-F1
#
_cell.length_a   1.000
_cell.length_b   1.000
_cell.length_c   1.000
_cell.angle_alpha   90.00
_cell.angle_beta   90.00
_cell.angle_gamma   90.00
#
_symmetry.space_group_name_H-M   'P 1'
#
loop_
_entity.id
_entity.type
_entity.pdbx_description
1 polymer ?
#
loop_
_entity_poly.entity_id
_entity_poly.type
_entity_poly.pdbx_seq_one_letter_code
_entity_poly.pdbx_strand_id
1 'polypeptide(L)'
;MGRSGLLASMGLVIACGSEDPPTSSGGGSTGVMETSGEDSSAGPPATGDSGPGTEDSADDTAGSDTTDTGEPLPPPPATGIEIVEVTADQGIRIPIALGGELLDPGERNGAVLQGRPLVLRAFYETDPGYANRDIYAVLFLQQTDGSSEIYESFINTSPPECDGEPLNECRYGSPTGSFVFRLEAQDVRPGATYRISMFETSPGHEDDVSDKSPIFPAGGGSLPIGVEDSTMKMRVVVVPFDHDLGPECPEPPDLLEELGTDYHGNPRTVADYFGERLLAQNPADEVEIIVHDVVPYYGNASGGQGLLNTLQSMRFGEGAPPGHYYYGVIRPCGGGPDFSGIAQLGGPTMGEAAQRVGWGVYHQSVATTAETFVHEIGHEQGRLHVRCSGDEAGVDTSYPDHPEGDTESWGIDVLSNPITIKPPSSHDYMTYCGSTWVSEWGWHLVSPWIETISSWEASGAVPPRRPLLVGTVREDGSSSFYRAEGWFEPELATPDHTVRFFAGGRLLAEQPAQWVKWERSEDYNVIVPLPVEPSRIEALSWHEPGRSGAIDRSSLEAMGLLAP
;
A
#
# COMPACT_ATOMS: atom_id res chain seq x y z
N MET A 1 -58.70 -12.55 31.84
CA MET A 1 -58.20 -13.18 30.59
C MET A 1 -58.14 -12.08 29.55
N GLY A 2 -56.94 -11.79 29.05
CA GLY A 2 -56.66 -10.65 28.18
C GLY A 2 -55.34 -10.00 28.58
N ARG A 3 -54.25 -10.39 27.94
CA ARG A 3 -52.96 -9.70 28.00
C ARG A 3 -52.51 -9.46 26.58
N SER A 4 -52.58 -8.20 26.16
CA SER A 4 -51.91 -7.68 24.97
C SER A 4 -50.43 -7.44 25.31
N GLY A 5 -49.53 -8.02 24.54
CA GLY A 5 -48.10 -7.71 24.56
C GLY A 5 -47.77 -6.82 23.37
N LEU A 6 -47.37 -5.59 23.63
CA LEU A 6 -46.76 -4.67 22.68
C LEU A 6 -45.27 -5.03 22.63
N LEU A 7 -44.78 -5.51 21.49
CA LEU A 7 -43.35 -5.66 21.20
C LEU A 7 -42.91 -4.40 20.44
N ALA A 8 -42.17 -3.53 21.13
CA ALA A 8 -41.45 -2.42 20.52
C ALA A 8 -40.15 -2.99 19.92
N SER A 9 -40.04 -2.93 18.59
CA SER A 9 -38.80 -3.23 17.88
C SER A 9 -37.94 -1.97 17.94
N MET A 10 -36.89 -1.98 18.76
CA MET A 10 -35.79 -1.02 18.70
C MET A 10 -34.91 -1.41 17.52
N GLY A 11 -34.96 -0.62 16.43
CA GLY A 11 -33.96 -0.65 15.37
C GLY A 11 -32.74 0.12 15.86
N LEU A 12 -31.63 -0.58 16.02
CA LEU A 12 -30.32 0.00 16.30
C LEU A 12 -29.60 0.14 14.96
N VAL A 13 -29.24 1.37 14.61
CA VAL A 13 -28.45 1.77 13.43
C VAL A 13 -27.19 2.40 13.99
N ILE A 14 -26.00 1.92 13.59
CA ILE A 14 -24.72 2.55 13.94
C ILE A 14 -23.79 2.48 12.72
N ALA A 15 -23.24 3.65 12.38
CA ALA A 15 -22.39 3.97 11.24
C ALA A 15 -20.91 4.02 11.65
N CYS A 16 -19.99 4.01 10.68
CA CYS A 16 -18.57 4.28 10.87
C CYS A 16 -18.36 5.72 11.40
N GLY A 17 -18.23 5.87 12.71
CA GLY A 17 -17.87 7.12 13.37
C GLY A 17 -16.52 6.97 14.06
N SER A 18 -15.51 7.68 13.57
CA SER A 18 -14.31 7.98 14.35
C SER A 18 -14.69 8.97 15.46
N GLU A 19 -14.76 8.51 16.71
CA GLU A 19 -14.94 9.39 17.87
C GLU A 19 -13.63 10.11 18.19
N ASP A 20 -13.61 11.45 18.05
CA ASP A 20 -12.54 12.29 18.59
C ASP A 20 -12.49 12.16 20.13
N PRO A 21 -11.31 12.01 20.76
CA PRO A 21 -11.22 11.95 22.21
C PRO A 21 -11.56 13.32 22.84
N PRO A 22 -12.21 13.33 24.02
CA PRO A 22 -12.69 14.56 24.64
C PRO A 22 -11.53 15.42 25.16
N THR A 23 -11.43 16.64 24.64
CA THR A 23 -10.56 17.69 25.19
C THR A 23 -11.09 18.13 26.55
N SER A 24 -10.33 17.82 27.61
CA SER A 24 -10.59 18.35 28.95
C SER A 24 -10.20 19.83 29.01
N SER A 25 -11.17 20.66 29.38
CA SER A 25 -11.01 22.07 29.70
C SER A 25 -10.21 22.28 30.99
N GLY A 26 -9.29 23.25 30.98
CA GLY A 26 -8.43 23.54 32.13
C GLY A 26 -7.56 24.80 32.01
N GLY A 27 -8.18 25.97 31.80
CA GLY A 27 -7.80 27.22 32.48
C GLY A 27 -6.51 27.97 32.10
N GLY A 28 -6.67 28.99 31.26
CA GLY A 28 -6.30 30.38 31.56
C GLY A 28 -4.82 30.80 31.52
N SER A 29 -4.46 31.70 30.59
CA SER A 29 -4.46 33.16 30.87
C SER A 29 -3.60 33.92 29.84
N THR A 30 -4.27 34.77 29.07
CA THR A 30 -3.88 36.14 28.65
C THR A 30 -2.44 36.43 28.22
N GLY A 31 -2.28 36.85 26.95
CA GLY A 31 -1.10 37.58 26.49
C GLY A 31 -1.24 38.05 25.05
N VAL A 32 -2.07 39.07 24.83
CA VAL A 32 -2.21 39.81 23.57
C VAL A 32 -0.96 40.66 23.36
N MET A 33 -0.32 40.60 22.17
CA MET A 33 0.15 41.81 21.48
C MET A 33 0.51 41.53 20.01
N GLU A 34 -0.19 42.26 19.15
CA GLU A 34 0.01 42.43 17.71
C GLU A 34 1.27 43.26 17.37
N THR A 35 1.51 43.36 16.06
CA THR A 35 2.23 44.39 15.28
C THR A 35 3.74 44.14 15.08
N SER A 36 4.27 43.92 13.87
CA SER A 36 4.23 44.58 12.53
C SER A 36 5.18 45.78 12.37
N GLY A 37 5.84 45.83 11.20
CA GLY A 37 6.60 46.97 10.63
C GLY A 37 8.11 46.91 10.88
N GLU A 38 8.96 46.55 9.89
CA GLU A 38 9.47 47.42 8.82
C GLU A 38 10.09 48.73 9.33
N ASP A 39 11.38 48.96 9.11
CA ASP A 39 11.82 49.94 8.09
C ASP A 39 13.33 49.89 7.85
N SER A 40 13.68 50.18 6.60
CA SER A 40 15.03 50.32 6.05
C SER A 40 15.51 51.77 6.16
N SER A 41 16.83 51.98 6.19
CA SER A 41 17.56 52.75 5.15
C SER A 41 18.79 53.52 5.66
N ALA A 42 19.80 53.48 4.79
CA ALA A 42 20.67 54.57 4.35
C ALA A 42 21.66 55.21 5.35
N GLY A 43 22.92 54.73 5.29
CA GLY A 43 23.98 55.43 4.54
C GLY A 43 24.67 56.67 5.16
N PRO A 44 25.76 57.15 4.53
CA PRO A 44 27.11 57.34 5.13
C PRO A 44 27.51 58.85 5.20
N PRO A 45 28.79 59.34 5.25
CA PRO A 45 30.12 58.71 5.19
C PRO A 45 31.28 59.36 6.02
N ALA A 46 32.50 58.83 5.80
CA ALA A 46 33.77 59.55 5.52
C ALA A 46 34.83 59.89 6.61
N THR A 47 36.06 59.46 6.28
CA THR A 47 37.40 60.11 6.38
C THR A 47 38.02 60.32 7.76
N GLY A 48 39.19 59.72 8.08
CA GLY A 48 40.55 60.22 7.76
C GLY A 48 41.12 60.85 9.06
N ASP A 49 42.38 60.80 9.50
CA ASP A 49 43.70 60.59 8.92
C ASP A 49 44.74 60.67 10.07
N SER A 50 46.00 60.27 9.79
CA SER A 50 47.28 60.67 10.41
C SER A 50 47.84 59.97 11.68
N GLY A 51 49.03 59.35 11.48
CA GLY A 51 49.92 58.66 12.46
C GLY A 51 50.77 59.60 13.34
N PRO A 52 52.09 59.37 13.65
CA PRO A 52 53.04 58.32 13.22
C PRO A 52 53.94 57.73 14.36
N GLY A 53 54.86 56.78 14.04
CA GLY A 53 55.97 56.39 14.93
C GLY A 53 56.73 55.10 14.56
N THR A 54 57.79 55.26 13.75
CA THR A 54 58.99 54.41 13.51
C THR A 54 59.66 53.91 14.80
N GLU A 55 60.53 52.89 14.91
CA GLU A 55 61.30 51.94 14.07
C GLU A 55 61.95 50.95 15.09
N ASP A 56 62.11 49.65 14.80
CA ASP A 56 63.43 48.97 14.90
C ASP A 56 63.39 47.47 14.51
N SER A 57 64.31 47.12 13.59
CA SER A 57 65.20 45.94 13.50
C SER A 57 64.69 44.56 13.95
N ALA A 58 64.57 43.49 13.14
CA ALA A 58 65.44 42.83 12.13
C ALA A 58 65.77 41.40 12.60
N ASP A 59 65.44 40.45 11.72
CA ASP A 59 66.04 39.13 11.50
C ASP A 59 65.90 38.02 12.57
N ASP A 60 65.10 36.99 12.26
CA ASP A 60 65.56 35.59 12.40
C ASP A 60 64.68 34.60 11.61
N THR A 61 65.27 34.13 10.51
CA THR A 61 65.36 32.75 10.01
C THR A 61 64.10 31.87 9.89
N ALA A 62 63.77 31.61 8.62
CA ALA A 62 62.75 30.69 8.12
C ALA A 62 62.86 29.25 8.67
N GLY A 63 61.82 28.84 9.41
CA GLY A 63 61.38 27.46 9.51
C GLY A 63 60.33 27.20 8.43
N SER A 64 60.63 26.31 7.50
CA SER A 64 59.72 25.84 6.46
C SER A 64 58.58 25.03 7.08
N ASP A 65 57.49 25.68 7.44
CA ASP A 65 56.20 25.00 7.63
C ASP A 65 55.71 24.55 6.26
N THR A 66 56.01 23.29 5.94
CA THR A 66 55.25 22.53 4.97
C THR A 66 53.84 22.40 5.54
N THR A 67 52.94 23.28 5.13
CA THR A 67 51.50 23.06 5.24
C THR A 67 51.16 21.88 4.35
N ASP A 68 51.31 20.69 4.94
CA ASP A 68 50.69 19.47 4.49
C ASP A 68 49.17 19.72 4.51
N THR A 69 48.64 20.06 3.34
CA THR A 69 47.19 20.12 3.11
C THR A 69 46.70 18.70 2.85
N GLY A 70 47.11 17.79 3.74
CA GLY A 70 46.75 16.39 3.70
C GLY A 70 45.24 16.28 3.61
N GLU A 71 44.77 15.48 2.66
CA GLU A 71 43.38 15.05 2.60
C GLU A 71 42.95 14.64 4.02
N PRO A 72 41.75 15.07 4.48
CA PRO A 72 41.27 14.67 5.79
C PRO A 72 41.38 13.15 5.91
N LEU A 73 42.18 12.69 6.87
CA LEU A 73 42.34 11.27 7.14
C LEU A 73 40.96 10.66 7.31
N PRO A 74 40.71 9.45 6.77
CA PRO A 74 39.44 8.77 7.00
C PRO A 74 39.20 8.67 8.52
N PRO A 75 37.95 8.87 8.98
CA PRO A 75 37.64 8.77 10.39
C PRO A 75 38.09 7.39 10.93
N PRO A 76 38.57 7.30 12.17
CA PRO A 76 39.05 6.03 12.72
C PRO A 76 37.89 5.04 12.81
N PRO A 77 38.13 3.71 12.62
CA PRO A 77 37.10 2.70 12.81
C PRO A 77 36.48 2.78 14.20
N ALA A 78 35.18 2.51 14.30
CA ALA A 78 34.48 2.47 15.58
C ALA A 78 35.04 1.35 16.47
N THR A 79 34.99 1.53 17.78
CA THR A 79 35.39 0.50 18.76
C THR A 79 34.25 0.20 19.73
N GLY A 80 34.20 -1.01 20.29
CA GLY A 80 33.19 -1.33 21.31
C GLY A 80 31.75 -1.45 20.79
N ILE A 81 31.56 -1.55 19.47
CA ILE A 81 30.26 -1.65 18.80
C ILE A 81 30.36 -2.63 17.61
N GLU A 82 29.34 -3.47 17.42
CA GLU A 82 29.21 -4.35 16.26
C GLU A 82 27.77 -4.43 15.79
N ILE A 83 27.57 -4.70 14.51
CA ILE A 83 26.26 -5.00 13.93
C ILE A 83 25.94 -6.48 14.16
N VAL A 84 24.76 -6.75 14.71
CA VAL A 84 24.30 -8.10 15.04
C VAL A 84 23.13 -8.55 14.16
N GLU A 85 22.38 -7.62 13.59
CA GLU A 85 21.24 -7.91 12.72
C GLU A 85 21.10 -6.87 11.62
N VAL A 86 20.64 -7.32 10.46
CA VAL A 86 20.31 -6.46 9.33
C VAL A 86 18.95 -6.85 8.76
N THR A 87 18.09 -5.86 8.54
CA THR A 87 16.79 -6.01 7.88
C THR A 87 16.75 -5.24 6.56
N ALA A 88 15.89 -5.68 5.64
CA ALA A 88 15.71 -5.15 4.30
C ALA A 88 14.20 -4.91 4.06
N ASP A 89 13.69 -3.78 4.53
CA ASP A 89 12.27 -3.61 4.75
C ASP A 89 11.58 -2.86 3.59
N GLN A 90 10.46 -3.38 3.09
CA GLN A 90 9.71 -2.82 1.93
C GLN A 90 8.21 -2.62 2.20
N GLY A 91 7.79 -2.71 3.45
CA GLY A 91 6.38 -2.64 3.86
C GLY A 91 6.20 -3.46 5.12
N ILE A 92 6.70 -4.68 5.09
CA ILE A 92 6.96 -5.51 6.27
C ILE A 92 8.46 -5.50 6.61
N ARG A 93 8.79 -5.85 7.85
CA ARG A 93 10.16 -6.14 8.27
C ARG A 93 10.64 -7.44 7.62
N ILE A 94 11.81 -7.43 7.00
CA ILE A 94 12.43 -8.64 6.42
C ILE A 94 13.86 -8.80 6.93
N PRO A 95 14.10 -9.65 7.94
CA PRO A 95 15.46 -9.97 8.38
C PRO A 95 16.26 -10.63 7.25
N ILE A 96 17.46 -10.12 6.98
CA ILE A 96 18.39 -10.69 6.00
C ILE A 96 19.68 -11.19 6.65
N ALA A 97 19.98 -10.76 7.87
CA ALA A 97 21.05 -11.32 8.68
C ALA A 97 20.68 -11.28 10.17
N LEU A 98 20.97 -12.36 10.90
CA LEU A 98 20.74 -12.51 12.34
C LEU A 98 21.98 -13.07 13.04
N GLY A 99 22.33 -12.51 14.18
CA GLY A 99 23.48 -12.94 14.98
C GLY A 99 24.81 -12.86 14.23
N GLY A 100 24.95 -11.92 13.29
CA GLY A 100 26.15 -11.80 12.45
C GLY A 100 26.14 -12.61 11.15
N GLU A 101 25.17 -13.51 10.97
CA GLU A 101 25.12 -14.47 9.86
C GLU A 101 24.01 -14.14 8.87
N LEU A 102 24.26 -14.42 7.58
CA LEU A 102 23.26 -14.24 6.52
C LEU A 102 22.13 -15.26 6.71
N LEU A 103 20.88 -14.79 6.57
CA LEU A 103 19.72 -15.67 6.44
C LEU A 103 19.54 -16.11 4.99
N ASP A 104 19.39 -17.42 4.80
CA ASP A 104 19.05 -17.98 3.49
C ASP A 104 17.68 -17.43 3.05
N PRO A 105 17.47 -17.13 1.75
CA PRO A 105 16.20 -16.58 1.27
C PRO A 105 14.95 -17.36 1.69
N GLY A 106 15.03 -18.70 1.74
CA GLY A 106 13.92 -19.55 2.17
C GLY A 106 13.65 -19.56 3.69
N GLU A 107 14.52 -18.95 4.49
CA GLU A 107 14.33 -18.78 5.94
C GLU A 107 13.74 -17.41 6.30
N ARG A 108 13.60 -16.52 5.30
CA ARG A 108 13.05 -15.18 5.49
C ARG A 108 11.53 -15.23 5.51
N ASN A 109 10.94 -14.25 6.16
CA ASN A 109 9.50 -14.04 6.25
C ASN A 109 8.94 -13.22 5.08
N GLY A 110 9.69 -13.09 3.98
CA GLY A 110 9.28 -12.29 2.83
C GLY A 110 10.39 -12.16 1.80
N ALA A 111 10.00 -11.97 0.54
CA ALA A 111 10.88 -11.65 -0.57
C ALA A 111 11.32 -10.18 -0.52
N VAL A 112 12.58 -9.91 -0.86
CA VAL A 112 13.04 -8.54 -1.16
C VAL A 112 12.82 -8.32 -2.66
N LEU A 113 11.86 -7.49 -3.02
CA LEU A 113 11.49 -7.23 -4.40
C LEU A 113 12.45 -6.22 -5.05
N GLN A 114 12.74 -6.44 -6.33
CA GLN A 114 13.54 -5.50 -7.12
C GLN A 114 12.79 -4.20 -7.43
N GLY A 115 13.52 -3.18 -7.85
CA GLY A 115 12.93 -2.01 -8.53
C GLY A 115 12.04 -1.12 -7.67
N ARG A 116 12.04 -1.29 -6.34
CA ARG A 116 11.28 -0.46 -5.39
C ARG A 116 12.17 0.02 -4.23
N PRO A 117 11.86 1.17 -3.61
CA PRO A 117 12.65 1.66 -2.48
C PRO A 117 12.68 0.65 -1.33
N LEU A 118 13.80 0.62 -0.63
CA LEU A 118 14.09 -0.30 0.47
C LEU A 118 14.66 0.50 1.64
N VAL A 119 14.27 0.17 2.86
CA VAL A 119 14.99 0.64 4.05
C VAL A 119 15.81 -0.51 4.60
N LEU A 120 17.13 -0.40 4.49
CA LEU A 120 18.06 -1.31 5.14
C LEU A 120 18.37 -0.77 6.54
N ARG A 121 18.10 -1.56 7.58
CA ARG A 121 18.39 -1.20 8.96
C ARG A 121 19.46 -2.12 9.52
N ALA A 122 20.48 -1.55 10.16
CA ALA A 122 21.53 -2.31 10.82
C ALA A 122 21.47 -2.07 12.33
N PHE A 123 21.15 -3.13 13.05
CA PHE A 123 21.02 -3.15 14.49
C PHE A 123 22.35 -3.54 15.12
N TYR A 124 22.69 -2.90 16.23
CA TYR A 124 24.01 -3.00 16.82
C TYR A 124 23.94 -3.30 18.33
N GLU A 125 25.02 -3.90 18.82
CA GLU A 125 25.29 -4.09 20.24
C GLU A 125 26.59 -3.41 20.62
N THR A 126 26.71 -3.05 21.89
CA THR A 126 27.88 -2.35 22.43
C THR A 126 28.53 -3.12 23.57
N ASP A 127 29.80 -2.86 23.83
CA ASP A 127 30.50 -3.45 24.97
C ASP A 127 29.94 -2.98 26.31
N PRO A 128 30.16 -3.74 27.40
CA PRO A 128 29.83 -3.30 28.74
C PRO A 128 30.56 -1.99 29.09
N GLY A 129 29.79 -0.98 29.53
CA GLY A 129 30.34 0.33 29.87
C GLY A 129 30.55 1.27 28.68
N TYR A 130 30.05 0.91 27.49
CA TYR A 130 30.05 1.78 26.32
C TYR A 130 29.43 3.15 26.64
N ALA A 131 30.15 4.21 26.27
CA ALA A 131 29.69 5.58 26.45
C ALA A 131 28.92 6.04 25.22
N ASN A 132 27.77 6.70 25.43
CA ASN A 132 26.97 7.20 24.32
C ASN A 132 27.76 8.17 23.46
N ARG A 133 27.79 7.94 22.15
CA ARG A 133 28.54 8.76 21.20
C ARG A 133 28.04 8.61 19.78
N ASP A 134 28.37 9.60 18.95
CA ASP A 134 27.95 9.63 17.55
C ASP A 134 28.82 8.70 16.71
N ILE A 135 28.17 7.82 15.96
CA ILE A 135 28.82 6.89 15.03
C ILE A 135 28.34 7.19 13.61
N TYR A 136 29.30 7.21 12.69
CA TYR A 136 29.08 7.32 11.26
C TYR A 136 29.18 5.93 10.64
N ALA A 137 28.09 5.45 10.05
CA ALA A 137 28.06 4.18 9.34
C ALA A 137 27.92 4.40 7.83
N VAL A 138 28.65 3.58 7.08
CA VAL A 138 28.71 3.58 5.63
C VAL A 138 28.26 2.22 5.11
N LEU A 139 27.18 2.21 4.35
CA LEU A 139 26.75 1.06 3.57
C LEU A 139 27.37 1.16 2.18
N PHE A 140 28.23 0.20 1.85
CA PHE A 140 28.76 0.00 0.51
C PHE A 140 27.93 -1.04 -0.22
N LEU A 141 27.21 -0.60 -1.26
CA LEU A 141 26.36 -1.44 -2.10
C LEU A 141 27.10 -1.74 -3.41
N GLN A 142 27.31 -3.01 -3.72
CA GLN A 142 27.97 -3.46 -4.96
C GLN A 142 27.01 -4.23 -5.86
N GLN A 143 27.04 -3.87 -7.14
CA GLN A 143 26.14 -4.34 -8.17
C GLN A 143 26.83 -5.36 -9.08
N THR A 144 26.06 -6.21 -9.76
CA THR A 144 26.60 -7.29 -10.60
C THR A 144 27.29 -6.79 -11.87
N ASP A 145 26.95 -5.58 -12.33
CA ASP A 145 27.61 -4.87 -13.43
C ASP A 145 28.94 -4.21 -13.02
N GLY A 146 29.31 -4.29 -11.74
CA GLY A 146 30.51 -3.69 -11.16
C GLY A 146 30.33 -2.25 -10.67
N SER A 147 29.14 -1.65 -10.82
CA SER A 147 28.84 -0.35 -10.22
C SER A 147 28.72 -0.48 -8.69
N SER A 148 28.86 0.65 -7.99
CA SER A 148 28.74 0.69 -6.54
C SER A 148 28.13 2.00 -6.08
N GLU A 149 27.29 1.93 -5.06
CA GLU A 149 26.67 3.08 -4.41
C GLU A 149 27.07 3.11 -2.93
N ILE A 150 27.08 4.31 -2.36
CA ILE A 150 27.42 4.53 -0.95
C ILE A 150 26.25 5.24 -0.28
N TYR A 151 25.81 4.68 0.83
CA TYR A 151 24.79 5.26 1.69
C TYR A 151 25.37 5.51 3.09
N GLU A 152 24.94 6.61 3.70
CA GLU A 152 25.50 7.10 4.96
C GLU A 152 24.41 7.19 6.04
N SER A 153 24.79 6.90 7.28
CA SER A 153 23.90 7.03 8.43
C SER A 153 24.68 7.57 9.63
N PHE A 154 24.10 8.54 10.34
CA PHE A 154 24.67 9.14 11.54
C PHE A 154 23.69 8.97 12.68
N ILE A 155 24.11 8.32 13.76
CA ILE A 155 23.27 8.15 14.95
C ILE A 155 24.09 8.37 16.21
N ASN A 156 23.43 8.89 17.25
CA ASN A 156 23.96 8.85 18.60
C ASN A 156 23.71 7.44 19.16
N THR A 157 24.76 6.64 19.21
CA THR A 157 24.69 5.26 19.71
C THR A 157 24.67 5.22 21.22
N SER A 158 23.83 4.35 21.77
CA SER A 158 23.80 4.01 23.20
C SER A 158 23.74 2.49 23.39
N PRO A 159 24.05 1.98 24.59
CA PRO A 159 23.79 0.59 24.96
C PRO A 159 22.31 0.19 24.78
N PRO A 160 22.01 -1.08 24.45
CA PRO A 160 20.62 -1.56 24.39
C PRO A 160 19.95 -1.52 25.77
N GLU A 161 18.85 -0.77 25.87
CA GLU A 161 17.95 -0.76 27.02
C GLU A 161 16.70 -1.58 26.68
N CYS A 162 16.84 -2.91 26.70
CA CYS A 162 15.80 -3.81 26.22
C CYS A 162 15.06 -4.57 27.33
N ASP A 163 15.40 -4.37 28.61
CA ASP A 163 14.71 -4.96 29.77
C ASP A 163 14.41 -6.48 29.69
N GLY A 164 15.24 -7.23 28.95
CA GLY A 164 15.10 -8.67 28.74
C GLY A 164 14.38 -9.07 27.43
N GLU A 165 13.84 -8.12 26.69
CA GLU A 165 13.33 -8.32 25.33
C GLU A 165 14.49 -8.56 24.34
N PRO A 166 14.25 -9.35 23.28
CA PRO A 166 15.20 -9.48 22.18
C PRO A 166 15.52 -8.11 21.57
N LEU A 167 16.79 -7.91 21.20
CA LEU A 167 17.29 -6.63 20.66
C LEU A 167 16.47 -6.14 19.46
N ASN A 168 16.02 -7.11 18.67
CA ASN A 168 15.25 -6.94 17.46
C ASN A 168 13.80 -6.54 17.69
N GLU A 169 13.29 -6.67 18.91
CA GLU A 169 11.94 -6.20 19.29
C GLU A 169 11.99 -4.84 19.95
N CYS A 170 12.85 -4.65 20.95
CA CYS A 170 12.95 -3.39 21.71
C CYS A 170 13.44 -2.21 20.84
N ARG A 171 14.38 -2.43 19.92
CA ARG A 171 14.99 -1.35 19.13
C ARG A 171 14.29 -1.08 17.81
N TYR A 172 13.48 -2.02 17.31
CA TYR A 172 12.87 -1.86 16.01
C TYR A 172 11.89 -0.68 16.00
N GLY A 173 11.08 -0.51 17.05
CA GLY A 173 10.15 0.62 17.18
C GLY A 173 10.81 2.00 17.30
N SER A 174 12.13 2.07 17.53
CA SER A 174 12.87 3.33 17.62
C SER A 174 13.57 3.67 16.31
N PRO A 175 13.38 4.88 15.76
CA PRO A 175 14.15 5.35 14.61
C PRO A 175 15.64 5.56 14.92
N THR A 176 16.03 5.64 16.20
CA THR A 176 17.44 5.77 16.64
C THR A 176 18.05 4.44 17.11
N GLY A 177 17.27 3.35 17.10
CA GLY A 177 17.71 2.03 17.58
C GLY A 177 18.67 1.30 16.62
N SER A 178 18.84 1.82 15.41
CA SER A 178 19.58 1.20 14.29
C SER A 178 20.18 2.27 13.39
N PHE A 179 21.24 1.94 12.66
CA PHE A 179 21.60 2.70 11.47
C PHE A 179 20.53 2.48 10.40
N VAL A 180 20.10 3.55 9.74
CA VAL A 180 19.02 3.52 8.73
C VAL A 180 19.58 4.01 7.40
N PHE A 181 19.46 3.17 6.37
CA PHE A 181 19.84 3.47 4.99
C PHE A 181 18.60 3.31 4.11
N ARG A 182 18.12 4.40 3.50
CA ARG A 182 17.06 4.34 2.49
C ARG A 182 17.72 4.17 1.13
N LEU A 183 17.57 2.99 0.52
CA LEU A 183 18.07 2.69 -0.82
C LEU A 183 17.02 3.08 -1.86
N GLU A 184 17.48 3.69 -2.94
CA GLU A 184 16.63 4.05 -4.07
C GLU A 184 16.22 2.81 -4.87
N ALA A 185 15.03 2.89 -5.48
CA ALA A 185 14.44 1.80 -6.27
C ALA A 185 15.41 1.22 -7.33
N GLN A 186 16.14 2.08 -8.02
CA GLN A 186 17.10 1.72 -9.06
C GLN A 186 18.32 0.93 -8.56
N ASP A 187 18.60 1.00 -7.26
CA ASP A 187 19.73 0.32 -6.63
C ASP A 187 19.36 -1.03 -6.04
N VAL A 188 18.07 -1.29 -5.85
CA VAL A 188 17.54 -2.56 -5.36
C VAL A 188 17.41 -3.53 -6.55
N ARG A 189 18.52 -4.19 -6.89
CA ARG A 189 18.65 -5.07 -8.07
C ARG A 189 19.04 -6.50 -7.69
N PRO A 190 18.60 -7.51 -8.46
CA PRO A 190 19.02 -8.90 -8.26
C PRO A 190 20.54 -9.06 -8.24
N GLY A 191 21.04 -9.80 -7.25
CA GLY A 191 22.47 -10.05 -7.05
C GLY A 191 23.26 -8.91 -6.40
N ALA A 192 22.62 -7.81 -6.00
CA ALA A 192 23.27 -6.77 -5.21
C ALA A 192 23.81 -7.33 -3.89
N THR A 193 25.02 -6.91 -3.53
CA THR A 193 25.68 -7.27 -2.28
C THR A 193 26.02 -6.04 -1.47
N TYR A 194 26.12 -6.18 -0.15
CA TYR A 194 26.38 -5.07 0.74
C TYR A 194 27.46 -5.38 1.78
N ARG A 195 28.09 -4.32 2.27
CA ARG A 195 28.97 -4.30 3.44
C ARG A 195 28.73 -3.02 4.22
N ILE A 196 28.78 -3.09 5.54
CA ILE A 196 28.65 -1.91 6.41
C ILE A 196 29.96 -1.69 7.16
N SER A 197 30.40 -0.44 7.25
CA SER A 197 31.56 -0.04 8.04
C SER A 197 31.19 1.12 8.95
N MET A 198 31.63 1.06 10.21
CA MET A 198 31.34 2.05 11.24
C MET A 198 32.62 2.77 11.65
N PHE A 199 32.50 4.08 11.84
CA PHE A 199 33.60 4.98 12.16
C PHE A 199 33.22 5.92 13.30
N GLU A 200 34.19 6.29 14.12
CA GLU A 200 34.01 7.34 15.12
C GLU A 200 33.89 8.70 14.41
N THR A 201 32.98 9.56 14.88
CA THR A 201 32.88 10.94 14.38
C THR A 201 33.89 11.89 15.04
N SER A 202 34.51 11.44 16.14
CA SER A 202 35.51 12.19 16.90
C SER A 202 36.59 11.28 17.48
N PRO A 203 37.85 11.74 17.59
CA PRO A 203 38.91 10.98 18.26
C PRO A 203 38.62 10.71 19.74
N GLY A 204 39.28 9.70 20.32
CA GLY A 204 39.27 9.41 21.76
C GLY A 204 38.90 7.97 22.14
N HIS A 205 38.64 7.11 21.16
CA HIS A 205 38.15 5.74 21.34
C HIS A 205 38.98 4.70 20.59
N GLU A 206 40.04 5.12 19.91
CA GLU A 206 40.87 4.28 19.04
C GLU A 206 41.70 3.25 19.82
N ASP A 207 41.99 3.54 21.09
CA ASP A 207 42.75 2.67 22.00
C ASP A 207 41.85 1.79 22.90
N ASP A 208 40.52 1.90 22.77
CA ASP A 208 39.57 1.09 23.55
C ASP A 208 39.68 -0.39 23.13
N VAL A 209 39.98 -1.27 24.09
CA VAL A 209 40.10 -2.71 23.83
C VAL A 209 38.71 -3.30 23.65
N SER A 210 38.45 -3.85 22.47
CA SER A 210 37.19 -4.51 22.13
C SER A 210 37.41 -5.68 21.18
N ASP A 211 36.63 -6.74 21.35
CA ASP A 211 36.53 -7.86 20.40
C ASP A 211 35.45 -7.62 19.33
N LYS A 212 34.65 -6.55 19.46
CA LYS A 212 33.56 -6.20 18.53
C LYS A 212 34.12 -5.64 17.22
N SER A 213 33.55 -6.09 16.10
CA SER A 213 33.98 -5.67 14.76
C SER A 213 33.23 -4.42 14.28
N PRO A 214 33.93 -3.35 13.85
CA PRO A 214 33.29 -2.19 13.23
C PRO A 214 32.87 -2.42 11.77
N ILE A 215 33.09 -3.62 11.24
CA ILE A 215 32.75 -3.99 9.86
C ILE A 215 31.80 -5.17 9.89
N PHE A 216 30.76 -5.11 9.06
CA PHE A 216 29.78 -6.16 8.85
C PHE A 216 29.71 -6.56 7.37
N PRO A 217 29.84 -7.85 7.03
CA PRO A 217 30.18 -8.98 7.92
C PRO A 217 31.58 -8.83 8.52
N ALA A 218 31.82 -9.45 9.69
CA ALA A 218 33.08 -9.32 10.43
C ALA A 218 34.34 -9.73 9.64
N GLY A 219 34.20 -10.61 8.65
CA GLY A 219 35.28 -10.99 7.73
C GLY A 219 35.68 -9.92 6.70
N GLY A 220 34.97 -8.79 6.63
CA GLY A 220 35.23 -7.68 5.71
C GLY A 220 34.78 -7.88 4.26
N GLY A 221 34.17 -9.04 3.97
CA GLY A 221 33.53 -9.34 2.68
C GLY A 221 32.20 -8.62 2.50
N SER A 222 31.43 -9.05 1.50
CA SER A 222 30.07 -8.56 1.25
C SER A 222 29.07 -9.72 1.30
N LEU A 223 27.85 -9.44 1.74
CA LEU A 223 26.75 -10.39 1.77
C LEU A 223 25.70 -10.02 0.71
N PRO A 224 25.00 -11.00 0.12
CA PRO A 224 23.89 -10.70 -0.77
C PRO A 224 22.74 -10.06 0.00
N ILE A 225 22.10 -9.04 -0.59
CA ILE A 225 20.81 -8.55 -0.08
C ILE A 225 19.73 -9.63 -0.28
N GLY A 226 19.82 -10.40 -1.35
CA GLY A 226 18.83 -11.42 -1.71
C GLY A 226 17.60 -10.82 -2.39
N VAL A 227 17.81 -9.82 -3.23
CA VAL A 227 16.75 -9.25 -4.10
C VAL A 227 16.32 -10.30 -5.12
N GLU A 228 15.01 -10.56 -5.18
CA GLU A 228 14.41 -11.49 -6.12
C GLU A 228 14.25 -10.88 -7.52
N ASP A 229 14.39 -11.73 -8.53
CA ASP A 229 14.12 -11.40 -9.93
C ASP A 229 12.70 -11.84 -10.29
N SER A 230 11.71 -11.17 -9.70
CA SER A 230 10.29 -11.34 -10.00
C SER A 230 9.71 -10.01 -10.47
N THR A 231 8.69 -10.07 -11.33
CA THR A 231 7.94 -8.87 -11.77
C THR A 231 6.64 -8.82 -11.00
N MET A 232 6.41 -7.71 -10.29
CA MET A 232 5.31 -7.55 -9.36
C MET A 232 4.53 -6.25 -9.64
N LYS A 233 3.87 -6.20 -10.80
CA LYS A 233 3.23 -5.00 -11.30
C LYS A 233 1.73 -4.93 -10.98
N MET A 234 1.29 -3.76 -10.52
CA MET A 234 -0.12 -3.43 -10.38
C MET A 234 -0.52 -2.28 -11.30
N ARG A 235 -1.67 -2.40 -11.96
CA ARG A 235 -2.28 -1.32 -12.75
C ARG A 235 -3.70 -1.07 -12.31
N VAL A 236 -3.96 0.17 -11.92
CA VAL A 236 -5.28 0.57 -11.44
C VAL A 236 -5.80 1.71 -12.28
N VAL A 237 -6.92 1.47 -12.95
CA VAL A 237 -7.70 2.53 -13.60
C VAL A 237 -8.56 3.18 -12.53
N VAL A 238 -8.30 4.45 -12.22
CA VAL A 238 -9.07 5.20 -11.23
C VAL A 238 -10.06 6.10 -11.95
N VAL A 239 -11.35 5.90 -11.69
CA VAL A 239 -12.47 6.57 -12.36
C VAL A 239 -13.08 7.61 -11.43
N PRO A 240 -12.88 8.92 -11.69
CA PRO A 240 -13.60 9.96 -10.96
C PRO A 240 -15.05 10.00 -11.46
N PHE A 241 -16.00 9.79 -10.54
CA PHE A 241 -17.42 9.88 -10.83
C PHE A 241 -17.98 11.25 -10.44
N ASP A 242 -18.76 11.82 -11.36
CA ASP A 242 -19.62 12.97 -11.13
C ASP A 242 -21.02 12.50 -10.72
N HIS A 243 -21.44 12.77 -9.50
CA HIS A 243 -22.75 12.34 -9.00
C HIS A 243 -23.83 13.32 -9.47
N ASP A 244 -24.27 13.18 -10.71
CA ASP A 244 -25.16 14.13 -11.37
C ASP A 244 -26.65 13.88 -11.04
N LEU A 245 -27.05 14.25 -9.80
CA LEU A 245 -28.46 14.24 -9.37
C LEU A 245 -29.11 15.64 -9.31
N GLY A 246 -28.34 16.69 -9.55
CA GLY A 246 -28.79 18.08 -9.48
C GLY A 246 -27.66 19.06 -9.15
N PRO A 247 -27.91 20.38 -9.29
CA PRO A 247 -26.91 21.42 -9.09
C PRO A 247 -26.39 21.54 -7.64
N GLU A 248 -27.04 20.89 -6.68
CA GLU A 248 -26.60 20.83 -5.27
C GLU A 248 -25.52 19.79 -5.00
N CYS A 249 -25.19 18.94 -5.98
CA CYS A 249 -24.16 17.93 -5.83
C CYS A 249 -22.75 18.54 -5.87
N PRO A 250 -21.79 18.01 -5.08
CA PRO A 250 -20.41 18.45 -5.16
C PRO A 250 -19.80 18.15 -6.54
N GLU A 251 -18.87 18.99 -6.99
CA GLU A 251 -18.04 18.71 -8.16
C GLU A 251 -17.31 17.36 -8.01
N PRO A 252 -17.06 16.63 -9.10
CA PRO A 252 -16.33 15.37 -9.08
C PRO A 252 -14.92 15.53 -8.47
N PRO A 253 -14.34 14.45 -7.91
CA PRO A 253 -12.94 14.44 -7.49
C PRO A 253 -11.99 14.83 -8.63
N ASP A 254 -11.05 15.74 -8.36
CA ASP A 254 -9.92 16.00 -9.25
C ASP A 254 -8.72 15.18 -8.78
N LEU A 255 -8.43 14.09 -9.50
CA LEU A 255 -7.35 13.16 -9.15
C LEU A 255 -5.98 13.67 -9.59
N LEU A 256 -5.94 14.72 -10.42
CA LEU A 256 -4.71 15.36 -10.89
C LEU A 256 -4.38 16.63 -10.08
N GLU A 257 -5.20 16.95 -9.07
CA GLU A 257 -4.92 18.02 -8.10
C GLU A 257 -3.60 17.74 -7.37
N GLU A 258 -2.77 18.79 -7.21
CA GLU A 258 -1.49 18.71 -6.49
C GLU A 258 -1.73 18.45 -4.99
N LEU A 259 -1.02 17.47 -4.43
CA LEU A 259 -1.11 17.00 -3.05
C LEU A 259 0.27 16.97 -2.39
N GLY A 260 0.89 18.14 -2.22
CA GLY A 260 2.19 18.25 -1.56
C GLY A 260 3.30 17.56 -2.36
N THR A 261 4.24 16.91 -1.67
CA THR A 261 5.40 16.28 -2.30
C THR A 261 5.61 14.83 -1.87
N ASP A 262 6.27 14.06 -2.73
CA ASP A 262 6.82 12.74 -2.41
C ASP A 262 7.99 12.85 -1.40
N TYR A 263 8.63 11.72 -1.07
CA TYR A 263 9.75 11.70 -0.13
C TYR A 263 11.04 12.32 -0.68
N HIS A 264 11.12 12.55 -1.99
CA HIS A 264 12.20 13.26 -2.67
C HIS A 264 11.97 14.78 -2.73
N GLY A 265 10.76 15.24 -2.37
CA GLY A 265 10.36 16.64 -2.49
C GLY A 265 9.82 17.01 -3.87
N ASN A 266 9.54 16.04 -4.75
CA ASN A 266 8.88 16.29 -6.03
C ASN A 266 7.38 16.51 -5.79
N PRO A 267 6.72 17.45 -6.50
CA PRO A 267 5.27 17.59 -6.45
C PRO A 267 4.58 16.28 -6.83
N ARG A 268 3.53 15.92 -6.09
CA ARG A 268 2.72 14.74 -6.36
C ARG A 268 1.25 15.12 -6.51
N THR A 269 0.49 14.36 -7.28
CA THR A 269 -0.98 14.50 -7.39
C THR A 269 -1.71 13.58 -6.41
N VAL A 270 -3.03 13.71 -6.31
CA VAL A 270 -3.88 12.75 -5.57
C VAL A 270 -3.73 11.33 -6.13
N ALA A 271 -3.68 11.18 -7.46
CA ALA A 271 -3.45 9.90 -8.12
C ALA A 271 -2.08 9.30 -7.79
N ASP A 272 -1.02 10.10 -7.80
CA ASP A 272 0.32 9.64 -7.41
C ASP A 272 0.33 9.13 -5.96
N TYR A 273 -0.34 9.85 -5.06
CA TYR A 273 -0.46 9.43 -3.66
C TYR A 273 -1.21 8.12 -3.49
N PHE A 274 -2.24 7.84 -4.30
CA PHE A 274 -2.91 6.53 -4.33
C PHE A 274 -1.94 5.42 -4.75
N GLY A 275 -1.12 5.68 -5.78
CA GLY A 275 -0.07 4.76 -6.23
C GLY A 275 0.97 4.48 -5.13
N GLU A 276 1.44 5.53 -4.44
CA GLU A 276 2.35 5.41 -3.29
C GLU A 276 1.73 4.56 -2.17
N ARG A 277 0.45 4.79 -1.83
CA ARG A 277 -0.23 4.03 -0.76
C ARG A 277 -0.41 2.55 -1.09
N LEU A 278 -0.65 2.21 -2.36
CA LEU A 278 -0.66 0.83 -2.82
C LEU A 278 0.74 0.23 -2.78
N LEU A 279 1.75 0.92 -3.30
CA LEU A 279 3.13 0.45 -3.31
C LEU A 279 3.61 0.17 -1.88
N ALA A 280 3.34 1.06 -0.93
CA ALA A 280 3.76 0.92 0.46
C ALA A 280 3.17 -0.30 1.19
N GLN A 281 1.98 -0.77 0.79
CA GLN A 281 1.23 -1.81 1.50
C GLN A 281 1.02 -3.11 0.70
N ASN A 282 1.53 -3.17 -0.54
CA ASN A 282 1.47 -4.36 -1.37
C ASN A 282 2.87 -4.85 -1.76
N PRO A 283 3.05 -6.16 -1.99
CA PRO A 283 4.26 -6.72 -2.56
C PRO A 283 4.33 -6.44 -4.07
N ALA A 284 4.42 -5.16 -4.45
CA ALA A 284 4.55 -4.68 -5.83
C ALA A 284 5.91 -4.01 -6.08
N ASP A 285 6.54 -4.22 -7.22
CA ASP A 285 7.73 -3.45 -7.65
C ASP A 285 7.34 -2.17 -8.39
N GLU A 286 6.20 -2.19 -9.08
CA GLU A 286 5.66 -1.08 -9.84
C GLU A 286 4.15 -0.96 -9.64
N VAL A 287 3.69 0.26 -9.35
CA VAL A 287 2.25 0.61 -9.33
C VAL A 287 2.01 1.73 -10.33
N GLU A 288 1.14 1.48 -11.30
CA GLU A 288 0.71 2.48 -12.28
C GLU A 288 -0.75 2.85 -12.03
N ILE A 289 -0.98 4.13 -11.75
CA ILE A 289 -2.32 4.72 -11.65
C ILE A 289 -2.68 5.36 -12.98
N ILE A 290 -3.77 4.89 -13.59
CA ILE A 290 -4.31 5.40 -14.84
C ILE A 290 -5.57 6.18 -14.51
N VAL A 291 -5.51 7.51 -14.55
CA VAL A 291 -6.68 8.36 -14.31
C VAL A 291 -7.59 8.35 -15.54
N HIS A 292 -8.82 7.88 -15.37
CA HIS A 292 -9.85 7.92 -16.41
C HIS A 292 -10.51 9.29 -16.48
N ASP A 293 -11.12 9.62 -17.62
CA ASP A 293 -11.99 10.81 -17.75
C ASP A 293 -13.14 10.77 -16.72
N VAL A 294 -13.67 11.93 -16.35
CA VAL A 294 -14.82 11.99 -15.44
C VAL A 294 -16.03 11.28 -16.06
N VAL A 295 -16.66 10.41 -15.28
CA VAL A 295 -17.85 9.66 -15.71
C VAL A 295 -19.08 10.13 -14.93
N PRO A 296 -20.16 10.55 -15.61
CA PRO A 296 -21.39 10.91 -14.93
C PRO A 296 -22.08 9.67 -14.36
N TYR A 297 -22.56 9.77 -13.13
CA TYR A 297 -23.32 8.74 -12.43
C TYR A 297 -24.65 9.30 -11.94
N TYR A 298 -25.73 8.80 -12.53
CA TYR A 298 -27.11 9.22 -12.26
C TYR A 298 -27.85 8.33 -11.25
N GLY A 299 -27.17 7.30 -10.73
CA GLY A 299 -27.75 6.36 -9.79
C GLY A 299 -27.68 6.84 -8.34
N ASN A 300 -28.22 6.05 -7.41
CA ASN A 300 -28.02 6.31 -5.98
C ASN A 300 -26.68 5.71 -5.52
N ALA A 301 -25.79 6.52 -4.95
CA ALA A 301 -24.52 6.07 -4.39
C ALA A 301 -24.65 5.35 -3.03
N SER A 302 -25.74 5.58 -2.27
CA SER A 302 -25.95 4.95 -0.96
C SER A 302 -26.11 3.42 -1.02
N GLY A 303 -26.43 2.88 -2.19
CA GLY A 303 -26.67 1.44 -2.37
C GLY A 303 -25.45 0.60 -2.73
N GLY A 304 -24.27 1.19 -2.94
CA GLY A 304 -23.06 0.43 -3.31
C GLY A 304 -23.03 -0.05 -4.76
N GLN A 305 -24.02 -0.87 -5.12
CA GLN A 305 -23.92 -1.76 -6.26
C GLN A 305 -23.97 -1.07 -7.63
N GLY A 306 -24.72 0.02 -7.76
CA GLY A 306 -24.88 0.69 -9.06
C GLY A 306 -23.54 1.12 -9.66
N LEU A 307 -22.61 1.58 -8.82
CA LEU A 307 -21.26 1.95 -9.22
C LEU A 307 -20.41 0.73 -9.57
N LEU A 308 -20.45 -0.36 -8.78
CA LEU A 308 -19.74 -1.60 -9.11
C LEU A 308 -20.17 -2.18 -10.47
N ASN A 309 -21.47 -2.20 -10.75
CA ASN A 309 -22.00 -2.66 -12.03
C ASN A 309 -21.57 -1.73 -13.18
N THR A 310 -21.47 -0.43 -12.92
CA THR A 310 -21.00 0.57 -13.89
C THR A 310 -19.52 0.33 -14.22
N LEU A 311 -18.66 0.21 -13.21
CA LEU A 311 -17.24 -0.08 -13.38
C LEU A 311 -17.00 -1.41 -14.10
N GLN A 312 -17.73 -2.46 -13.73
CA GLN A 312 -17.63 -3.75 -14.42
C GLN A 312 -18.02 -3.63 -15.89
N SER A 313 -19.10 -2.90 -16.18
CA SER A 313 -19.54 -2.66 -17.56
C SER A 313 -18.52 -1.83 -18.36
N MET A 314 -17.94 -0.79 -17.75
CA MET A 314 -16.88 0.03 -18.35
C MET A 314 -15.66 -0.82 -18.69
N ARG A 315 -15.15 -1.57 -17.71
CA ARG A 315 -14.02 -2.49 -17.88
C ARG A 315 -14.22 -3.43 -19.06
N PHE A 316 -15.41 -4.00 -19.22
CA PHE A 316 -15.73 -4.84 -20.37
C PHE A 316 -15.83 -4.04 -21.67
N GLY A 317 -16.51 -2.90 -21.66
CA GLY A 317 -16.70 -2.05 -22.84
C GLY A 317 -15.38 -1.52 -23.42
N GLU A 318 -14.44 -1.15 -22.55
CA GLU A 318 -13.11 -0.67 -22.90
C GLU A 318 -12.13 -1.80 -23.25
N GLY A 319 -12.48 -3.02 -22.89
CA GLY A 319 -11.66 -4.19 -23.14
C GLY A 319 -10.36 -4.21 -22.35
N ALA A 320 -10.43 -3.79 -21.09
CA ALA A 320 -9.30 -3.75 -20.19
C ALA A 320 -8.59 -5.13 -20.12
N PRO A 321 -7.24 -5.15 -20.16
CA PRO A 321 -6.45 -6.36 -19.93
C PRO A 321 -6.87 -7.05 -18.63
N PRO A 322 -6.79 -8.40 -18.53
CA PRO A 322 -7.31 -9.12 -17.37
C PRO A 322 -6.68 -8.63 -16.07
N GLY A 323 -5.39 -8.28 -16.07
CA GLY A 323 -4.68 -7.81 -14.88
C GLY A 323 -5.00 -6.40 -14.38
N HIS A 324 -5.83 -5.61 -15.09
CA HIS A 324 -6.17 -4.26 -14.65
C HIS A 324 -7.29 -4.28 -13.60
N TYR A 325 -7.08 -3.51 -12.55
CA TYR A 325 -8.04 -3.17 -11.50
C TYR A 325 -8.79 -1.89 -11.90
N TYR A 326 -10.05 -1.77 -11.50
CA TYR A 326 -10.89 -0.60 -11.81
C TYR A 326 -11.50 -0.06 -10.51
N TYR A 327 -11.07 1.13 -10.11
CA TYR A 327 -11.50 1.74 -8.87
C TYR A 327 -12.26 3.05 -9.11
N GLY A 328 -13.50 3.13 -8.66
CA GLY A 328 -14.31 4.34 -8.70
C GLY A 328 -14.07 5.24 -7.50
N VAL A 329 -14.08 6.55 -7.72
CA VAL A 329 -13.99 7.54 -6.65
C VAL A 329 -15.08 8.59 -6.84
N ILE A 330 -15.91 8.81 -5.82
CA ILE A 330 -17.09 9.68 -5.95
C ILE A 330 -17.24 10.60 -4.75
N ARG A 331 -17.73 11.83 -4.95
CA ARG A 331 -18.28 12.68 -3.88
C ARG A 331 -19.80 12.55 -3.88
N PRO A 332 -20.41 11.78 -2.95
CA PRO A 332 -21.84 11.56 -3.02
C PRO A 332 -22.67 12.82 -2.71
N CYS A 333 -23.77 13.04 -3.43
CA CYS A 333 -24.78 14.03 -3.04
C CYS A 333 -25.44 13.61 -1.70
N GLY A 334 -25.83 14.60 -0.89
CA GLY A 334 -26.72 14.37 0.26
C GLY A 334 -26.11 13.62 1.45
N GLY A 335 -24.78 13.55 1.57
CA GLY A 335 -24.08 12.98 2.74
C GLY A 335 -23.53 11.57 2.56
N GLY A 336 -23.81 10.91 1.43
CA GLY A 336 -23.21 9.64 1.04
C GLY A 336 -23.74 8.39 1.76
N PRO A 337 -23.16 7.22 1.43
CA PRO A 337 -23.43 5.98 2.13
C PRO A 337 -22.95 6.01 3.60
N ASP A 338 -23.39 5.03 4.38
CA ASP A 338 -22.93 4.76 5.75
C ASP A 338 -21.64 3.91 5.80
N PHE A 339 -21.00 3.70 4.65
CA PHE A 339 -19.73 3.00 4.46
C PHE A 339 -18.76 3.87 3.65
N SER A 340 -17.45 3.59 3.73
CA SER A 340 -16.44 4.34 2.98
C SER A 340 -16.18 3.78 1.59
N GLY A 341 -16.25 2.46 1.41
CA GLY A 341 -16.04 1.80 0.13
C GLY A 341 -16.74 0.45 0.03
N ILE A 342 -16.72 -0.10 -1.18
CA ILE A 342 -17.14 -1.46 -1.48
C ILE A 342 -16.44 -1.95 -2.74
N ALA A 343 -16.02 -3.21 -2.74
CA ALA A 343 -15.49 -3.88 -3.91
C ALA A 343 -16.11 -5.26 -4.12
N GLN A 344 -15.85 -5.82 -5.30
CA GLN A 344 -16.07 -7.23 -5.56
C GLN A 344 -14.84 -8.03 -5.13
N LEU A 345 -15.08 -9.26 -4.66
CA LEU A 345 -14.02 -10.22 -4.41
C LEU A 345 -13.46 -10.73 -5.73
N GLY A 346 -12.22 -10.34 -6.03
CA GLY A 346 -11.48 -10.82 -7.20
C GLY A 346 -10.94 -12.24 -7.04
N GLY A 347 -10.25 -12.72 -8.07
CA GLY A 347 -9.50 -13.99 -8.09
C GLY A 347 -8.20 -13.86 -8.90
N PRO A 348 -7.18 -14.74 -8.76
CA PRO A 348 -5.89 -14.62 -9.45
C PRO A 348 -5.95 -15.16 -10.89
N THR A 349 -7.14 -15.34 -11.45
CA THR A 349 -7.35 -15.95 -12.77
C THR A 349 -7.86 -14.93 -13.79
N MET A 350 -7.79 -15.25 -15.08
CA MET A 350 -8.36 -14.36 -16.09
C MET A 350 -9.89 -14.42 -16.08
N GLY A 351 -10.46 -15.59 -15.73
CA GLY A 351 -11.90 -15.79 -15.55
C GLY A 351 -12.54 -14.88 -14.50
N GLU A 352 -11.75 -14.41 -13.53
CA GLU A 352 -12.20 -13.52 -12.44
C GLU A 352 -11.85 -12.05 -12.68
N ALA A 353 -11.43 -11.70 -13.91
CA ALA A 353 -11.09 -10.32 -14.25
C ALA A 353 -12.25 -9.34 -14.09
N ALA A 354 -13.50 -9.81 -14.23
CA ALA A 354 -14.69 -8.97 -14.11
C ALA A 354 -14.94 -8.49 -12.67
N GLN A 355 -14.35 -9.17 -11.69
CA GLN A 355 -14.52 -8.91 -10.27
C GLN A 355 -13.43 -7.97 -9.71
N ARG A 356 -12.45 -7.58 -10.53
CA ARG A 356 -11.46 -6.56 -10.17
C ARG A 356 -12.06 -5.16 -10.35
N VAL A 357 -13.09 -4.88 -9.55
CA VAL A 357 -13.77 -3.60 -9.50
C VAL A 357 -14.12 -3.23 -8.06
N GLY A 358 -13.85 -1.98 -7.69
CA GLY A 358 -14.16 -1.42 -6.39
C GLY A 358 -14.48 0.06 -6.47
N TRP A 359 -15.07 0.65 -5.44
CA TRP A 359 -15.20 2.10 -5.37
C TRP A 359 -15.26 2.60 -3.92
N GLY A 360 -14.94 3.88 -3.73
CA GLY A 360 -15.05 4.53 -2.43
C GLY A 360 -15.43 6.00 -2.50
N VAL A 361 -15.80 6.51 -1.34
CA VAL A 361 -16.15 7.91 -1.10
C VAL A 361 -14.87 8.75 -1.06
N TYR A 362 -14.86 9.85 -1.80
CA TYR A 362 -13.83 10.87 -1.69
C TYR A 362 -14.08 11.73 -0.45
N HIS A 363 -13.33 11.45 0.61
CA HIS A 363 -13.38 12.18 1.86
C HIS A 363 -12.62 13.51 1.78
N GLN A 364 -12.87 14.40 2.76
CA GLN A 364 -12.10 15.64 2.91
C GLN A 364 -10.61 15.37 3.14
N SER A 365 -10.30 14.30 3.87
CA SER A 365 -8.95 13.77 4.03
C SER A 365 -8.64 12.83 2.87
N VAL A 366 -7.71 13.23 1.99
CA VAL A 366 -7.23 12.36 0.91
C VAL A 366 -6.56 11.10 1.47
N ALA A 367 -5.93 11.17 2.65
CA ALA A 367 -5.38 10.02 3.35
C ALA A 367 -6.45 8.96 3.67
N THR A 368 -7.61 9.38 4.17
CA THR A 368 -8.74 8.46 4.46
C THR A 368 -9.32 7.84 3.18
N THR A 369 -9.40 8.63 2.10
CA THR A 369 -9.78 8.09 0.77
C THR A 369 -8.76 7.05 0.28
N ALA A 370 -7.47 7.32 0.48
CA ALA A 370 -6.40 6.40 0.06
C ALA A 370 -6.34 5.12 0.92
N GLU A 371 -6.65 5.20 2.22
CA GLU A 371 -6.81 4.02 3.09
C GLU A 371 -7.96 3.14 2.60
N THR A 372 -9.12 3.75 2.29
CA THR A 372 -10.26 3.05 1.70
C THR A 372 -9.87 2.43 0.35
N PHE A 373 -9.17 3.17 -0.50
CA PHE A 373 -8.70 2.67 -1.79
C PHE A 373 -7.82 1.43 -1.66
N VAL A 374 -6.85 1.43 -0.74
CA VAL A 374 -6.00 0.24 -0.51
C VAL A 374 -6.82 -0.94 0.01
N HIS A 375 -7.77 -0.68 0.93
CA HIS A 375 -8.69 -1.70 1.46
C HIS A 375 -9.51 -2.37 0.35
N GLU A 376 -10.15 -1.57 -0.50
CA GLU A 376 -10.99 -2.07 -1.58
C GLU A 376 -10.17 -2.79 -2.68
N ILE A 377 -8.95 -2.34 -2.97
CA ILE A 377 -8.04 -3.09 -3.86
C ILE A 377 -7.64 -4.42 -3.23
N GLY A 378 -7.54 -4.51 -1.90
CA GLY A 378 -7.38 -5.77 -1.18
C GLY A 378 -8.51 -6.76 -1.48
N HIS A 379 -9.78 -6.32 -1.46
CA HIS A 379 -10.90 -7.15 -1.89
C HIS A 379 -10.80 -7.57 -3.36
N GLU A 380 -10.37 -6.68 -4.26
CA GLU A 380 -10.11 -7.03 -5.66
C GLU A 380 -8.95 -8.04 -5.82
N GLN A 381 -8.11 -8.21 -4.79
CA GLN A 381 -7.09 -9.25 -4.64
C GLN A 381 -7.60 -10.49 -3.87
N GLY A 382 -8.91 -10.60 -3.66
CA GLY A 382 -9.55 -11.73 -2.99
C GLY A 382 -9.42 -11.72 -1.47
N ARG A 383 -8.96 -10.62 -0.87
CA ARG A 383 -8.89 -10.49 0.58
C ARG A 383 -10.28 -10.34 1.17
N LEU A 384 -10.57 -11.13 2.19
CA LEU A 384 -11.72 -10.96 3.07
C LEU A 384 -11.34 -10.03 4.23
N HIS A 385 -12.34 -9.52 4.94
CA HIS A 385 -12.09 -8.68 6.11
C HIS A 385 -11.38 -9.44 7.23
N VAL A 386 -10.53 -8.75 7.98
CA VAL A 386 -9.92 -9.27 9.20
C VAL A 386 -10.72 -8.75 10.39
N ARG A 387 -11.04 -9.63 11.35
CA ARG A 387 -11.82 -9.24 12.54
C ARG A 387 -10.96 -8.44 13.51
N CYS A 388 -11.39 -7.23 13.86
CA CYS A 388 -10.84 -6.47 14.98
C CYS A 388 -11.89 -6.14 16.04
N SER A 389 -13.03 -5.55 15.65
CA SER A 389 -14.10 -5.10 16.55
C SER A 389 -15.24 -6.10 16.68
N GLY A 390 -15.41 -6.98 15.68
CA GLY A 390 -16.50 -7.94 15.57
C GLY A 390 -17.67 -7.46 14.70
N ASP A 391 -17.62 -6.22 14.22
CA ASP A 391 -18.62 -5.65 13.30
C ASP A 391 -18.26 -5.90 11.82
N GLU A 392 -17.10 -6.50 11.54
CA GLU A 392 -16.66 -6.82 10.18
C GLU A 392 -17.57 -7.86 9.53
N ALA A 393 -18.01 -7.56 8.31
CA ALA A 393 -18.75 -8.51 7.50
C ALA A 393 -17.79 -9.47 6.80
N GLY A 394 -18.19 -10.71 6.51
CA GLY A 394 -17.37 -11.60 5.68
C GLY A 394 -15.95 -11.87 6.21
N VAL A 395 -15.79 -11.99 7.53
CA VAL A 395 -14.48 -12.21 8.18
C VAL A 395 -13.75 -13.43 7.61
N ASP A 396 -12.46 -13.26 7.31
CA ASP A 396 -11.55 -14.33 6.98
C ASP A 396 -11.26 -15.22 8.21
N THR A 397 -11.85 -16.40 8.22
CA THR A 397 -11.61 -17.38 9.29
C THR A 397 -10.23 -18.04 9.25
N SER A 398 -9.45 -17.79 8.19
CA SER A 398 -8.08 -18.29 8.02
C SER A 398 -7.01 -17.27 8.40
N TYR A 399 -7.39 -16.01 8.69
CA TYR A 399 -6.49 -15.07 9.31
C TYR A 399 -5.95 -15.69 10.62
N PRO A 400 -4.64 -15.62 10.89
CA PRO A 400 -4.08 -16.14 12.13
C PRO A 400 -4.78 -15.56 13.36
N ASP A 401 -4.73 -16.27 14.49
CA ASP A 401 -5.36 -15.86 15.76
C ASP A 401 -4.58 -14.71 16.41
N HIS A 402 -4.50 -13.58 15.70
CA HIS A 402 -3.92 -12.34 16.19
C HIS A 402 -5.00 -11.54 16.92
N PRO A 403 -4.74 -11.07 18.15
CA PRO A 403 -5.67 -10.25 18.90
C PRO A 403 -6.14 -9.05 18.08
N GLU A 404 -7.45 -8.80 18.04
CA GLU A 404 -8.02 -7.58 17.44
C GLU A 404 -7.57 -7.32 15.98
N GLY A 405 -7.19 -8.35 15.22
CA GLY A 405 -6.75 -8.20 13.84
C GLY A 405 -5.38 -7.53 13.69
N ASP A 406 -4.57 -7.55 14.75
CA ASP A 406 -3.20 -7.05 14.77
C ASP A 406 -2.32 -7.71 13.70
N THR A 407 -1.32 -6.96 13.24
CA THR A 407 -0.33 -7.43 12.27
C THR A 407 0.66 -8.41 12.88
N GLU A 408 0.89 -8.33 14.20
CA GLU A 408 1.88 -9.11 15.00
C GLU A 408 3.32 -9.05 14.48
N SER A 409 3.58 -8.20 13.49
CA SER A 409 4.87 -8.02 12.85
C SER A 409 5.13 -6.53 12.68
N TRP A 410 6.39 -6.13 12.76
CA TRP A 410 6.75 -4.75 12.48
C TRP A 410 6.58 -4.43 10.99
N GLY A 411 5.97 -3.29 10.71
CA GLY A 411 5.88 -2.70 9.37
C GLY A 411 6.72 -1.43 9.24
N ILE A 412 6.89 -0.98 8.00
CA ILE A 412 7.58 0.28 7.71
C ILE A 412 6.97 0.96 6.48
N ASP A 413 6.73 2.25 6.59
CA ASP A 413 6.41 3.09 5.45
C ASP A 413 7.71 3.70 4.89
N VAL A 414 8.26 3.04 3.88
CA VAL A 414 9.51 3.47 3.23
C VAL A 414 9.33 4.74 2.40
N LEU A 415 8.09 5.04 2.01
CA LEU A 415 7.74 6.18 1.16
C LEU A 415 7.37 7.41 1.98
N SER A 416 7.20 7.30 3.30
CA SER A 416 6.94 8.46 4.14
C SER A 416 8.22 9.27 4.41
N ASN A 417 8.07 10.58 4.58
CA ASN A 417 9.16 11.46 5.01
C ASN A 417 8.72 12.30 6.23
N PRO A 418 9.25 12.02 7.44
CA PRO A 418 10.23 10.96 7.78
C PRO A 418 9.67 9.54 7.59
N ILE A 419 10.54 8.52 7.56
CA ILE A 419 10.14 7.09 7.62
C ILE A 419 9.25 6.87 8.84
N THR A 420 8.17 6.12 8.66
CA THR A 420 7.25 5.75 9.73
C THR A 420 7.36 4.25 10.00
N ILE A 421 7.53 3.88 11.26
CA ILE A 421 7.55 2.48 11.70
C ILE A 421 6.17 2.12 12.22
N LYS A 422 5.69 0.92 11.90
CA LYS A 422 4.37 0.42 12.27
C LYS A 422 4.54 -0.69 13.30
N PRO A 423 4.00 -0.53 14.53
CA PRO A 423 4.16 -1.53 15.57
C PRO A 423 3.37 -2.81 15.26
N PRO A 424 3.72 -3.94 15.89
CA PRO A 424 2.95 -5.19 15.78
C PRO A 424 1.48 -5.04 16.16
N SER A 425 1.16 -4.06 17.02
CA SER A 425 -0.20 -3.69 17.41
C SER A 425 -0.93 -2.78 16.41
N SER A 426 -0.34 -2.51 15.24
CA SER A 426 -1.11 -1.99 14.10
C SER A 426 -2.05 -3.08 13.61
N HIS A 427 -3.23 -2.71 13.13
CA HIS A 427 -4.20 -3.66 12.59
C HIS A 427 -3.97 -3.90 11.09
N ASP A 428 -4.33 -5.07 10.57
CA ASP A 428 -4.29 -5.31 9.12
C ASP A 428 -5.21 -4.33 8.38
N TYR A 429 -4.82 -3.87 7.20
CA TYR A 429 -5.61 -2.91 6.43
C TYR A 429 -6.95 -3.45 5.97
N MET A 430 -7.20 -4.76 6.05
CA MET A 430 -8.51 -5.38 5.82
C MET A 430 -9.44 -5.37 7.05
N THR A 431 -9.04 -4.72 8.15
CA THR A 431 -9.90 -4.49 9.32
C THR A 431 -10.73 -3.20 9.20
N TYR A 432 -11.70 -2.99 10.10
CA TYR A 432 -12.39 -1.69 10.25
C TYR A 432 -11.79 -0.80 11.35
N CYS A 433 -10.71 -1.24 11.98
CA CYS A 433 -10.04 -0.48 13.02
C CYS A 433 -9.09 0.57 12.41
N GLY A 434 -8.76 1.61 13.17
CA GLY A 434 -7.80 2.64 12.74
C GLY A 434 -6.35 2.20 12.89
N SER A 435 -5.38 3.01 12.45
CA SER A 435 -3.94 2.68 12.55
C SER A 435 -3.57 1.39 11.79
N THR A 436 -4.09 1.27 10.57
CA THR A 436 -3.90 0.10 9.73
C THR A 436 -2.54 0.04 9.02
N TRP A 437 -2.13 -1.18 8.70
CA TRP A 437 -0.98 -1.47 7.86
C TRP A 437 -1.10 -2.87 7.23
N VAL A 438 -0.19 -3.25 6.34
CA VAL A 438 -0.13 -4.62 5.82
C VAL A 438 0.46 -5.56 6.87
N SER A 439 -0.23 -6.67 7.17
CA SER A 439 0.36 -7.77 7.96
C SER A 439 1.29 -8.63 7.10
N GLU A 440 2.25 -9.31 7.74
CA GLU A 440 3.07 -10.33 7.05
C GLU A 440 2.20 -11.41 6.39
N TRP A 441 1.15 -11.88 7.08
CA TRP A 441 0.20 -12.84 6.51
C TRP A 441 -0.44 -12.31 5.23
N GLY A 442 -0.88 -11.05 5.26
CA GLY A 442 -1.49 -10.40 4.13
C GLY A 442 -0.53 -10.19 2.95
N TRP A 443 0.70 -9.82 3.25
CA TRP A 443 1.79 -9.70 2.28
C TRP A 443 2.02 -11.04 1.56
N HIS A 444 2.10 -12.15 2.31
CA HIS A 444 2.27 -13.49 1.75
C HIS A 444 1.10 -13.98 0.93
N LEU A 445 -0.13 -13.65 1.33
CA LEU A 445 -1.33 -14.06 0.60
C LEU A 445 -1.40 -13.40 -0.79
N VAL A 446 -1.04 -12.11 -0.87
CA VAL A 446 -1.16 -11.30 -2.09
C VAL A 446 0.06 -11.41 -3.01
N SER A 447 1.25 -11.74 -2.50
CA SER A 447 2.47 -11.90 -3.31
C SER A 447 2.29 -12.81 -4.55
N PRO A 448 1.84 -14.08 -4.44
CA PRO A 448 1.67 -14.96 -5.60
C PRO A 448 0.57 -14.48 -6.55
N TRP A 449 -0.37 -13.67 -6.06
CA TRP A 449 -1.43 -13.09 -6.88
C TRP A 449 -0.88 -12.05 -7.85
N ILE A 450 -0.12 -11.10 -7.32
CA ILE A 450 0.50 -10.03 -8.10
C ILE A 450 1.48 -10.63 -9.11
N GLU A 451 2.26 -11.63 -8.70
CA GLU A 451 3.17 -12.36 -9.60
C GLU A 451 2.40 -13.02 -10.76
N THR A 452 1.31 -13.73 -10.43
CA THR A 452 0.48 -14.41 -11.44
C THR A 452 -0.10 -13.41 -12.44
N ILE A 453 -0.66 -12.30 -11.97
CA ILE A 453 -1.23 -11.26 -12.84
C ILE A 453 -0.16 -10.62 -13.73
N SER A 454 1.00 -10.31 -13.14
CA SER A 454 2.14 -9.70 -13.84
C SER A 454 2.66 -10.61 -14.96
N SER A 455 2.64 -11.93 -14.74
CA SER A 455 3.10 -12.91 -15.73
C SER A 455 2.30 -12.87 -17.05
N TRP A 456 1.02 -12.45 -17.01
CA TRP A 456 0.18 -12.40 -18.20
C TRP A 456 0.61 -11.33 -19.18
N GLU A 457 1.01 -10.17 -18.65
CA GLU A 457 1.57 -9.11 -19.48
C GLU A 457 2.94 -9.52 -20.01
N ALA A 458 3.82 -10.02 -19.13
CA ALA A 458 5.17 -10.44 -19.51
C ALA A 458 5.16 -11.51 -20.62
N SER A 459 4.20 -12.44 -20.59
CA SER A 459 4.05 -13.47 -21.61
C SER A 459 3.45 -12.97 -22.93
N GLY A 460 2.73 -11.84 -22.91
CA GLY A 460 1.90 -11.36 -24.02
C GLY A 460 0.79 -12.34 -24.46
N ALA A 461 0.59 -13.43 -23.72
CA ALA A 461 -0.24 -14.56 -24.10
C ALA A 461 -1.62 -14.50 -23.42
N VAL A 462 -2.39 -13.45 -23.70
CA VAL A 462 -3.77 -13.35 -23.23
C VAL A 462 -4.70 -14.09 -24.20
N PRO A 463 -5.43 -15.14 -23.78
CA PRO A 463 -6.39 -15.83 -24.63
C PRO A 463 -7.44 -14.87 -25.22
N PRO A 464 -8.02 -15.19 -26.39
CA PRO A 464 -9.06 -14.36 -26.96
C PRO A 464 -10.27 -14.29 -26.02
N ARG A 465 -10.83 -13.09 -25.90
CA ARG A 465 -12.11 -12.85 -25.21
C ARG A 465 -13.23 -13.57 -25.95
N ARG A 466 -14.27 -13.94 -25.21
CA ARG A 466 -15.48 -14.57 -25.73
C ARG A 466 -16.73 -13.85 -25.24
N PRO A 467 -17.85 -14.00 -25.96
CA PRO A 467 -19.13 -13.44 -25.53
C PRO A 467 -19.59 -14.09 -24.22
N LEU A 468 -19.88 -13.26 -23.22
CA LEU A 468 -20.38 -13.64 -21.91
C LEU A 468 -21.76 -13.02 -21.68
N LEU A 469 -22.55 -13.71 -20.86
CA LEU A 469 -23.69 -13.14 -20.17
C LEU A 469 -23.25 -12.88 -18.73
N VAL A 470 -23.33 -11.62 -18.30
CA VAL A 470 -22.95 -11.18 -16.97
C VAL A 470 -24.19 -10.60 -16.31
N GLY A 471 -24.40 -10.89 -15.04
CA GLY A 471 -25.52 -10.32 -14.32
C GLY A 471 -25.44 -10.43 -12.83
N THR A 472 -26.46 -9.88 -12.19
CA THR A 472 -26.68 -9.93 -10.76
C THR A 472 -27.99 -10.68 -10.50
N VAL A 473 -27.96 -11.61 -9.55
CA VAL A 473 -29.16 -12.24 -8.98
C VAL A 473 -29.27 -11.82 -7.53
N ARG A 474 -30.42 -11.26 -7.13
CA ARG A 474 -30.66 -10.74 -5.79
C ARG A 474 -31.29 -11.79 -4.88
N GLU A 475 -31.22 -11.58 -3.57
CA GLU A 475 -31.88 -12.43 -2.56
C GLU A 475 -33.40 -12.54 -2.80
N ASP A 476 -34.05 -11.46 -3.25
CA ASP A 476 -35.49 -11.46 -3.56
C ASP A 476 -35.85 -12.17 -4.88
N GLY A 477 -34.84 -12.65 -5.62
CA GLY A 477 -34.97 -13.34 -6.90
C GLY A 477 -35.07 -12.39 -8.10
N SER A 478 -35.05 -11.07 -7.89
CA SER A 478 -34.86 -10.12 -8.98
C SER A 478 -33.48 -10.30 -9.59
N SER A 479 -33.35 -10.00 -10.88
CA SER A 479 -32.07 -10.15 -11.56
C SER A 479 -31.92 -9.16 -12.71
N SER A 480 -30.68 -8.82 -13.02
CA SER A 480 -30.30 -7.94 -14.14
C SER A 480 -29.13 -8.56 -14.88
N PHE A 481 -29.18 -8.58 -16.20
CA PHE A 481 -28.16 -9.19 -17.04
C PHE A 481 -27.83 -8.29 -18.23
N TYR A 482 -26.56 -8.33 -18.64
CA TYR A 482 -26.05 -7.66 -19.82
C TYR A 482 -25.04 -8.56 -20.55
N ARG A 483 -24.77 -8.24 -21.82
CA ARG A 483 -23.76 -8.92 -22.63
C ARG A 483 -22.41 -8.25 -22.43
N ALA A 484 -21.38 -9.06 -22.27
CA ALA A 484 -19.98 -8.62 -22.23
C ALA A 484 -19.10 -9.48 -23.15
N GLU A 485 -17.85 -9.05 -23.35
CA GLU A 485 -16.80 -9.89 -23.91
C GLU A 485 -15.74 -10.08 -22.82
N GLY A 486 -15.31 -11.31 -22.53
CA GLY A 486 -14.37 -11.53 -21.44
C GLY A 486 -13.77 -12.93 -21.43
N TRP A 487 -13.16 -13.28 -20.32
CA TRP A 487 -12.65 -14.63 -20.06
C TRP A 487 -13.61 -15.35 -19.13
N PHE A 488 -13.63 -16.66 -19.25
CA PHE A 488 -14.40 -17.53 -18.37
C PHE A 488 -13.53 -18.76 -18.15
N GLU A 489 -13.60 -19.34 -16.98
CA GLU A 489 -12.84 -20.54 -16.62
C GLU A 489 -13.85 -21.56 -16.10
N PRO A 490 -14.09 -22.66 -16.83
CA PRO A 490 -15.06 -23.68 -16.44
C PRO A 490 -14.82 -24.25 -15.04
N GLU A 491 -13.56 -24.26 -14.59
CA GLU A 491 -13.13 -24.75 -13.29
C GLU A 491 -13.69 -23.91 -12.12
N LEU A 492 -14.01 -22.64 -12.38
CA LEU A 492 -14.63 -21.74 -11.40
C LEU A 492 -16.16 -21.80 -11.42
N ALA A 493 -16.76 -22.52 -12.37
CA ALA A 493 -18.21 -22.63 -12.45
C ALA A 493 -18.74 -23.53 -11.34
N THR A 494 -19.81 -23.11 -10.67
CA THR A 494 -20.45 -23.91 -9.63
C THR A 494 -21.39 -24.92 -10.31
N PRO A 495 -21.14 -26.24 -10.26
CA PRO A 495 -21.85 -27.20 -11.13
C PRO A 495 -23.38 -27.19 -11.01
N ASP A 496 -23.90 -26.94 -9.82
CA ASP A 496 -25.34 -26.92 -9.54
C ASP A 496 -26.01 -25.56 -9.82
N HIS A 497 -25.22 -24.56 -10.23
CA HIS A 497 -25.70 -23.24 -10.59
C HIS A 497 -25.56 -23.04 -12.10
N THR A 498 -26.69 -22.92 -12.80
CA THR A 498 -26.72 -22.95 -14.26
C THR A 498 -27.54 -21.81 -14.83
N VAL A 499 -27.23 -21.46 -16.08
CA VAL A 499 -28.09 -20.64 -16.93
C VAL A 499 -28.58 -21.51 -18.09
N ARG A 500 -29.89 -21.50 -18.28
CA ARG A 500 -30.60 -22.23 -19.34
C ARG A 500 -31.03 -21.29 -20.44
N PHE A 501 -30.74 -21.67 -21.66
CA PHE A 501 -30.99 -20.91 -22.88
C PHE A 501 -32.10 -21.61 -23.67
N PHE A 502 -33.13 -20.89 -24.11
CA PHE A 502 -34.29 -21.47 -24.81
C PHE A 502 -34.56 -20.81 -26.16
N ALA A 503 -35.10 -21.59 -27.11
CA ALA A 503 -35.63 -21.14 -28.40
C ALA A 503 -36.85 -21.96 -28.81
N GLY A 504 -37.94 -21.31 -29.20
CA GLY A 504 -39.20 -21.97 -29.55
C GLY A 504 -39.73 -22.86 -28.42
N GLY A 505 -39.51 -22.44 -27.16
CA GLY A 505 -39.85 -23.22 -25.96
C GLY A 505 -39.01 -24.48 -25.72
N ARG A 506 -37.93 -24.71 -26.48
CA ARG A 506 -37.00 -25.82 -26.31
C ARG A 506 -35.70 -25.36 -25.67
N LEU A 507 -35.16 -26.15 -24.76
CA LEU A 507 -33.83 -25.94 -24.18
C LEU A 507 -32.78 -26.07 -25.30
N LEU A 508 -32.05 -25.00 -25.57
CA LEU A 508 -30.91 -24.95 -26.47
C LEU A 508 -29.64 -25.43 -25.78
N ALA A 509 -29.38 -24.89 -24.59
CA ALA A 509 -28.20 -25.17 -23.81
C ALA A 509 -28.49 -24.94 -22.31
N GLU A 510 -27.79 -25.69 -21.48
CA GLU A 510 -27.70 -25.47 -20.04
C GLU A 510 -26.20 -25.39 -19.74
N GLN A 511 -25.75 -24.26 -19.21
CA GLN A 511 -24.34 -24.03 -18.93
C GLN A 511 -24.14 -23.77 -17.45
N PRO A 512 -23.15 -24.45 -16.81
CA PRO A 512 -22.65 -24.05 -15.52
C PRO A 512 -22.18 -22.60 -15.56
N ALA A 513 -22.48 -21.86 -14.51
CA ALA A 513 -22.12 -20.46 -14.38
C ALA A 513 -21.19 -20.28 -13.17
N GLN A 514 -20.35 -19.26 -13.23
CA GLN A 514 -19.64 -18.77 -12.04
C GLN A 514 -20.64 -17.95 -11.22
N TRP A 515 -20.79 -18.31 -9.95
CA TRP A 515 -21.66 -17.62 -9.00
C TRP A 515 -20.79 -17.08 -7.87
N VAL A 516 -20.54 -15.78 -7.90
CA VAL A 516 -19.74 -15.10 -6.88
C VAL A 516 -20.67 -14.37 -5.94
N LYS A 517 -20.79 -14.89 -4.71
CA LYS A 517 -21.61 -14.30 -3.65
C LYS A 517 -21.04 -12.94 -3.23
N TRP A 518 -21.91 -12.00 -2.90
CA TRP A 518 -21.49 -10.74 -2.28
C TRP A 518 -21.31 -10.90 -0.78
N GLU A 519 -20.35 -10.18 -0.19
CA GLU A 519 -20.00 -10.37 1.22
C GLU A 519 -21.12 -10.00 2.20
N ARG A 520 -21.88 -8.95 1.89
CA ARG A 520 -22.89 -8.36 2.78
C ARG A 520 -24.33 -8.75 2.44
N SER A 521 -24.55 -9.65 1.49
CA SER A 521 -25.90 -10.07 1.09
C SER A 521 -25.95 -11.49 0.53
N GLU A 522 -27.16 -12.02 0.34
CA GLU A 522 -27.39 -13.25 -0.44
C GLU A 522 -27.57 -12.94 -1.94
N ASP A 523 -26.93 -11.87 -2.41
CA ASP A 523 -26.86 -11.52 -3.82
C ASP A 523 -25.62 -12.17 -4.48
N TYR A 524 -25.70 -12.41 -5.78
CA TYR A 524 -24.66 -13.09 -6.55
C TYR A 524 -24.38 -12.37 -7.86
N ASN A 525 -23.10 -12.28 -8.21
CA ASN A 525 -22.67 -12.05 -9.59
C ASN A 525 -22.66 -13.38 -10.35
N VAL A 526 -23.27 -13.37 -11.52
CA VAL A 526 -23.41 -14.55 -12.39
C VAL A 526 -22.69 -14.28 -13.69
N ILE A 527 -21.71 -15.13 -14.03
CA ILE A 527 -20.98 -15.07 -15.30
C ILE A 527 -21.10 -16.42 -16.00
N VAL A 528 -21.54 -16.40 -17.26
CA VAL A 528 -21.69 -17.61 -18.07
C VAL A 528 -21.34 -17.34 -19.54
N PRO A 529 -20.72 -18.28 -20.26
CA PRO A 529 -20.51 -18.12 -21.70
C PRO A 529 -21.85 -18.04 -22.44
N LEU A 530 -21.95 -17.17 -23.43
CA LEU A 530 -23.07 -17.25 -24.38
C LEU A 530 -22.87 -18.46 -25.31
N PRO A 531 -23.95 -19.16 -25.70
CA PRO A 531 -23.87 -20.22 -26.70
C PRO A 531 -23.47 -19.67 -28.08
N VAL A 532 -22.95 -20.53 -28.95
CA VAL A 532 -22.37 -20.18 -30.27
C VAL A 532 -23.35 -19.46 -31.21
N GLU A 533 -24.66 -19.61 -31.01
CA GLU A 533 -25.71 -18.94 -31.79
C GLU A 533 -26.62 -18.08 -30.91
N PRO A 534 -26.15 -16.92 -30.37
CA PRO A 534 -26.93 -16.12 -29.42
C PRO A 534 -28.24 -15.59 -30.01
N SER A 535 -28.24 -15.28 -31.31
CA SER A 535 -29.41 -14.77 -32.05
C SER A 535 -30.63 -15.70 -32.06
N ARG A 536 -30.50 -16.95 -31.62
CA ARG A 536 -31.62 -17.90 -31.51
C ARG A 536 -32.26 -17.91 -30.12
N ILE A 537 -31.68 -17.20 -29.15
CA ILE A 537 -32.19 -17.15 -27.79
C ILE A 537 -33.49 -16.35 -27.78
N GLU A 538 -34.56 -16.96 -27.29
CA GLU A 538 -35.88 -16.32 -27.10
C GLU A 538 -36.23 -16.13 -25.62
N ALA A 539 -35.65 -16.96 -24.75
CA ALA A 539 -35.82 -16.88 -23.30
C ALA A 539 -34.58 -17.42 -22.57
N LEU A 540 -34.34 -16.91 -21.37
CA LEU A 540 -33.30 -17.40 -20.46
C LEU A 540 -33.88 -17.63 -19.06
N SER A 541 -33.29 -18.56 -18.31
CA SER A 541 -33.54 -18.69 -16.88
C SER A 541 -32.26 -19.06 -16.14
N TRP A 542 -32.08 -18.51 -14.95
CA TRP A 542 -31.04 -18.95 -14.02
C TRP A 542 -31.60 -19.97 -13.03
N HIS A 543 -30.75 -20.86 -12.55
CA HIS A 543 -31.11 -21.92 -11.60
C HIS A 543 -29.97 -22.11 -10.60
N GLU A 544 -30.33 -22.17 -9.32
CA GLU A 544 -29.45 -22.56 -8.21
C GLU A 544 -30.21 -23.56 -7.31
N PRO A 545 -29.55 -24.26 -6.38
CA PRO A 545 -30.24 -25.15 -5.44
C PRO A 545 -31.38 -24.46 -4.69
N GLY A 546 -32.62 -24.84 -5.02
CA GLY A 546 -33.83 -24.36 -4.35
C GLY A 546 -34.44 -23.07 -4.91
N ARG A 547 -33.81 -22.40 -5.88
CA ARG A 547 -34.32 -21.15 -6.49
C ARG A 547 -34.07 -21.12 -8.00
N SER A 548 -34.96 -20.46 -8.72
CA SER A 548 -34.81 -20.22 -10.16
C SER A 548 -35.59 -18.99 -10.56
N GLY A 549 -35.09 -18.25 -11.55
CA GLY A 549 -35.77 -17.08 -12.09
C GLY A 549 -35.70 -17.04 -13.60
N ALA A 550 -36.77 -16.54 -14.23
CA ALA A 550 -36.74 -16.19 -15.64
C ALA A 550 -36.09 -14.81 -15.80
N ILE A 551 -35.24 -14.65 -16.81
CA ILE A 551 -34.70 -13.35 -17.19
C ILE A 551 -35.73 -12.67 -18.09
N ASP A 552 -36.06 -11.42 -17.80
CA ASP A 552 -37.10 -10.70 -18.52
C ASP A 552 -36.74 -10.54 -20.01
N ARG A 553 -37.75 -10.67 -20.86
CA ARG A 553 -37.62 -10.53 -22.31
C ARG A 553 -37.09 -9.15 -22.69
N SER A 554 -37.51 -8.10 -21.99
CA SER A 554 -37.03 -6.74 -22.27
C SER A 554 -35.51 -6.62 -22.07
N SER A 555 -34.94 -7.34 -21.09
CA SER A 555 -33.50 -7.44 -20.89
C SER A 555 -32.83 -8.18 -22.07
N LEU A 556 -33.45 -9.23 -22.60
CA LEU A 556 -32.94 -9.94 -23.80
C LEU A 556 -32.94 -9.05 -25.05
N GLU A 557 -33.96 -8.22 -25.21
CA GLU A 557 -34.06 -7.23 -26.29
C GLU A 557 -32.97 -6.16 -26.15
N ALA A 558 -32.79 -5.61 -24.94
CA ALA A 558 -31.73 -4.64 -24.66
C ALA A 558 -30.32 -5.21 -24.91
N MET A 559 -30.12 -6.51 -24.65
CA MET A 559 -28.86 -7.22 -24.92
C MET A 559 -28.67 -7.59 -26.41
N GLY A 560 -29.66 -7.36 -27.27
CA GLY A 560 -29.62 -7.77 -28.68
C GLY A 560 -29.55 -9.28 -28.86
N LEU A 561 -30.08 -10.06 -27.91
CA LEU A 561 -30.07 -11.53 -27.96
C LEU A 561 -31.28 -12.10 -28.70
N LEU A 562 -32.38 -11.33 -28.80
CA LEU A 562 -33.54 -11.79 -29.54
C LEU A 562 -33.31 -11.73 -31.05
N ALA A 563 -33.78 -12.76 -31.76
CA ALA A 563 -33.96 -12.68 -33.20
C ALA A 563 -34.89 -11.50 -33.54
N PRO A 564 -34.57 -10.70 -34.57
CA PRO A 564 -35.42 -9.61 -35.03
C PRO A 564 -36.79 -10.08 -35.53
#